data_AF-A0A841J974-F1
#
_entry.id   AF-A0A841J974-F1
#
_cell.length_a   1.000
_cell.length_b   1.000
_cell.length_c   1.000
_cell.angle_alpha   90.00
_cell.angle_beta   90.00
_cell.angle_gamma   90.00
#
_symmetry.space_group_name_H-M   'P 1'
#
loop_
_entity.id
_entity.type
_entity.pdbx_description
1 polymer ?
#
loop_
_entity_poly.entity_id
_entity_poly.type
_entity_poly.pdbx_seq_one_letter_code
_entity_poly.pdbx_strand_id
1 'polypeptide(L)'
;MKKYEIEDGDNKRGDKREMIDWQFYDSQGVLKIKIPNYNKTITVNNGMPVLSVDHEFNPGNIFCMYCIDTQKYKETSEFRIDERVLSGFGSECLIILDPAALFERIETVLKNRNLTFQRDFVRYENLRTFHGSKSPFIKDTTYNYQNEYRIFIKNPRNNPLSLELGSLEDISIRMSNMNGLFKFEYS
;
A
#
# COMPACT_ATOMS: atom_id res chain seq x y z
N MET A 1 8.12 11.18 -19.11
CA MET A 1 7.64 10.42 -17.93
C MET A 1 8.78 10.41 -16.92
N LYS A 2 8.68 11.15 -15.81
CA LYS A 2 9.72 11.10 -14.76
C LYS A 2 9.69 9.69 -14.17
N LYS A 3 10.82 8.99 -14.25
CA LYS A 3 11.01 7.68 -13.64
C LYS A 3 11.19 7.94 -12.15
N TYR A 4 10.17 7.66 -11.34
CA TYR A 4 10.35 7.64 -9.89
C TYR A 4 11.15 6.39 -9.55
N GLU A 5 12.24 6.57 -8.81
CA GLU A 5 13.07 5.47 -8.35
C GLU A 5 12.26 4.68 -7.33
N ILE A 6 11.95 3.44 -7.66
CA ILE A 6 11.56 2.45 -6.65
C ILE A 6 12.87 2.20 -5.90
N GLU A 7 12.92 2.56 -4.61
CA GLU A 7 14.15 2.47 -3.78
C GLU A 7 14.78 1.08 -3.82
N ASP A 8 13.98 0.04 -4.07
CA ASP A 8 14.45 -1.32 -4.25
C ASP A 8 13.94 -1.88 -5.58
N GLY A 9 14.87 -2.20 -6.49
CA GLY A 9 14.58 -2.76 -7.82
C GLY A 9 13.94 -4.15 -7.83
N ASP A 10 13.44 -4.65 -6.70
CA ASP A 10 12.69 -5.90 -6.59
C ASP A 10 11.19 -5.56 -6.71
N ASN A 11 10.46 -6.20 -7.64
CA ASN A 11 9.03 -5.93 -7.93
C ASN A 11 8.06 -6.16 -6.74
N LYS A 12 8.59 -6.40 -5.54
CA LYS A 12 7.89 -6.64 -4.28
C LYS A 12 7.59 -5.34 -3.52
N ARG A 13 8.35 -4.26 -3.73
CA ARG A 13 8.18 -2.97 -3.07
C ARG A 13 7.70 -1.93 -4.08
N GLY A 14 6.65 -1.19 -3.72
CA GLY A 14 5.96 -0.24 -4.60
C GLY A 14 5.01 -0.90 -5.62
N ASP A 15 3.74 -0.50 -5.61
CA ASP A 15 2.80 -0.86 -6.68
C ASP A 15 2.88 0.19 -7.78
N LYS A 16 3.11 -0.23 -9.02
CA LYS A 16 3.20 0.65 -10.21
C LYS A 16 1.94 1.50 -10.42
N ARG A 17 0.84 1.12 -9.78
CA ARG A 17 -0.46 1.79 -9.83
C ARG A 17 -0.77 2.61 -8.57
N GLU A 18 0.10 2.70 -7.57
CA GLU A 18 -0.14 3.48 -6.34
C GLU A 18 -0.38 4.97 -6.59
N MET A 19 0.16 5.51 -7.68
CA MET A 19 -0.02 6.92 -8.08
C MET A 19 -1.23 7.17 -8.98
N ILE A 20 -2.03 6.14 -9.28
CA ILE A 20 -3.27 6.29 -10.02
C ILE A 20 -4.31 6.81 -9.05
N ASP A 21 -4.92 7.96 -9.35
CA ASP A 21 -5.95 8.62 -8.56
C ASP A 21 -7.36 8.16 -8.95
N TRP A 22 -7.55 7.79 -10.21
CA TRP A 22 -8.84 7.34 -10.69
C TRP A 22 -8.71 6.32 -11.81
N GLN A 23 -9.56 5.30 -11.76
CA GLN A 23 -9.55 4.22 -12.73
C GLN A 23 -10.96 3.88 -13.19
N PHE A 24 -11.11 3.64 -14.49
CA PHE A 24 -12.33 3.17 -15.11
C PHE A 24 -12.05 1.97 -16.02
N TYR A 25 -12.83 0.91 -15.86
CA TYR A 25 -12.76 -0.27 -16.72
C TYR A 25 -13.94 -0.32 -17.69
N ASP A 26 -13.72 0.03 -18.96
CA ASP A 26 -14.74 -0.18 -19.98
C ASP A 26 -14.65 -1.62 -20.50
N SER A 27 -15.54 -2.50 -20.04
CA SER A 27 -15.58 -3.88 -20.54
C SER A 27 -16.17 -3.99 -21.95
N GLN A 28 -16.75 -2.91 -22.48
CA GLN A 28 -17.46 -2.85 -23.75
C GLN A 28 -16.88 -1.81 -24.72
N GLY A 29 -15.73 -1.22 -24.40
CA GLY A 29 -15.14 -0.13 -25.16
C GLY A 29 -14.72 -0.58 -26.55
N VAL A 30 -15.49 -0.25 -27.57
CA VAL A 30 -15.13 -0.53 -28.96
C VAL A 30 -14.61 0.74 -29.62
N LEU A 31 -13.29 0.85 -29.81
CA LEU A 31 -12.71 1.94 -30.59
C LEU A 31 -12.80 1.60 -32.07
N LYS A 32 -13.59 2.37 -32.82
CA LYS A 32 -13.70 2.26 -34.28
C LYS A 32 -12.82 3.32 -34.94
N ILE A 33 -11.69 2.90 -35.50
CA ILE A 33 -10.81 3.78 -36.26
C ILE A 33 -11.20 3.69 -37.73
N LYS A 34 -11.68 4.81 -38.30
CA LYS A 34 -11.94 4.94 -39.73
C LYS A 34 -10.70 5.50 -40.41
N ILE A 35 -10.09 4.73 -41.32
CA ILE A 35 -8.94 5.21 -42.10
C ILE A 35 -9.48 5.78 -43.42
N PRO A 36 -9.49 7.12 -43.61
CA PRO A 36 -10.20 7.77 -44.71
C PRO A 36 -9.77 7.27 -46.10
N ASN A 37 -8.49 6.92 -46.24
CA ASN A 37 -7.89 6.54 -47.53
C ASN A 37 -8.02 5.05 -47.88
N TYR A 38 -8.51 4.22 -46.96
CA TYR A 38 -8.56 2.75 -47.15
C TYR A 38 -9.97 2.17 -47.02
N ASN A 39 -10.99 3.01 -46.80
CA ASN A 39 -12.39 2.63 -46.62
C ASN A 39 -12.59 1.43 -45.64
N LYS A 40 -11.67 1.31 -44.67
CA LYS A 40 -11.62 0.22 -43.71
C LYS A 40 -11.85 0.78 -42.31
N THR A 41 -12.71 0.11 -41.57
CA THR A 41 -12.93 0.37 -40.15
C THR A 41 -12.23 -0.72 -39.37
N ILE A 42 -11.33 -0.34 -38.47
CA ILE A 42 -10.73 -1.27 -37.51
C ILE A 42 -11.53 -1.16 -36.21
N THR A 43 -12.06 -2.29 -35.77
CA THR A 43 -12.72 -2.46 -34.47
C THR A 43 -11.67 -2.93 -33.48
N VAL A 44 -11.27 -2.07 -32.55
CA VAL A 44 -10.42 -2.46 -31.42
C VAL A 44 -11.32 -2.65 -30.21
N ASN A 45 -11.43 -3.89 -29.73
CA ASN A 45 -12.07 -4.19 -28.45
C ASN A 45 -11.09 -3.79 -27.34
N ASN A 46 -11.31 -2.64 -26.72
CA ASN A 46 -10.61 -2.26 -25.51
C ASN A 46 -11.19 -3.05 -24.34
N GLY A 47 -10.61 -4.22 -24.06
CA GLY A 47 -10.73 -4.86 -22.75
C GLY A 47 -9.72 -4.28 -21.75
N MET A 48 -9.34 -3.01 -21.90
CA MET A 48 -8.26 -2.39 -21.13
C MET A 48 -8.82 -1.28 -20.22
N PRO A 49 -8.40 -1.23 -18.95
CA PRO A 49 -8.76 -0.14 -18.06
C PRO A 49 -8.21 1.19 -18.58
N VAL A 50 -9.06 2.21 -18.64
CA VAL A 50 -8.66 3.61 -18.80
C VAL A 50 -8.19 4.09 -17.43
N LEU A 51 -6.93 4.51 -17.38
CA LEU A 51 -6.29 5.03 -16.18
C LEU A 51 -6.25 6.54 -16.32
N SER A 52 -6.91 7.26 -15.41
CA SER A 52 -6.62 8.67 -15.22
C SER A 52 -5.49 8.77 -14.21
N VAL A 53 -4.59 9.70 -14.45
CA VAL A 53 -3.60 10.14 -13.47
C VAL A 53 -3.78 11.64 -13.41
N ASP A 54 -4.49 12.13 -12.41
CA ASP A 54 -4.47 13.56 -12.13
C ASP A 54 -3.05 13.96 -11.72
N HIS A 55 -2.44 14.80 -12.54
CA HIS A 55 -1.08 15.30 -12.31
C HIS A 55 -0.99 16.25 -11.11
N GLU A 56 -2.13 16.66 -10.52
CA GLU A 56 -2.21 17.35 -9.23
C GLU A 56 -2.22 16.40 -8.02
N PHE A 57 -1.81 15.14 -8.21
CA PHE A 57 -1.71 14.11 -7.17
C PHE A 57 -1.13 14.68 -5.87
N ASN A 58 -1.94 14.64 -4.82
CA ASN A 58 -1.69 15.19 -3.50
C ASN A 58 -0.38 14.59 -2.93
N PRO A 59 0.76 15.30 -3.01
CA PRO A 59 2.04 14.71 -2.65
C PRO A 59 2.03 14.43 -1.15
N GLY A 60 2.54 13.27 -0.78
CA GLY A 60 2.57 12.86 0.62
C GLY A 60 3.53 11.72 0.86
N ASN A 61 3.88 11.52 2.12
CA ASN A 61 4.69 10.41 2.56
C ASN A 61 3.78 9.27 3.01
N ILE A 62 4.14 8.04 2.66
CA ILE A 62 3.47 6.83 3.12
C ILE A 62 4.46 6.07 4.00
N PHE A 63 4.01 5.67 5.18
CA PHE A 63 4.70 4.72 6.04
C PHE A 63 3.85 3.45 6.17
N CYS A 64 4.40 2.30 5.78
CA CYS A 64 3.71 1.01 5.79
C CYS A 64 4.22 0.12 6.91
N MET A 65 3.30 -0.55 7.60
CA MET A 65 3.59 -1.59 8.57
C MET A 65 2.88 -2.88 8.15
N TYR A 66 3.49 -4.03 8.45
CA TYR A 66 2.81 -5.31 8.33
C TYR A 66 1.91 -5.51 9.55
N CYS A 67 0.62 -5.72 9.34
CA CYS A 67 -0.33 -5.93 10.43
C CYS A 67 -0.61 -7.41 10.68
N ILE A 68 -0.94 -7.76 11.91
CA ILE A 68 -1.42 -9.10 12.27
C ILE A 68 -2.81 -8.92 12.87
N ASP A 69 -3.84 -9.28 12.09
CA ASP A 69 -5.23 -9.23 12.56
C ASP A 69 -5.54 -10.48 13.39
N THR A 70 -5.33 -10.38 14.70
CA THR A 70 -5.58 -11.49 15.62
C THR A 70 -7.04 -11.93 15.68
N GLN A 71 -8.00 -11.13 15.20
CA GLN A 71 -9.41 -11.54 15.11
C GLN A 71 -9.62 -12.57 14.01
N LYS A 72 -8.91 -12.40 12.88
CA LYS A 72 -8.95 -13.33 11.74
C LYS A 72 -8.35 -14.71 12.07
N TYR A 73 -7.47 -14.79 13.07
CA TYR A 73 -6.74 -16.01 13.43
C TYR A 73 -7.22 -16.67 14.74
N LYS A 74 -8.33 -16.19 15.32
CA LYS A 74 -8.92 -16.76 16.56
C LYS A 74 -9.15 -18.26 16.50
N GLU A 75 -9.49 -18.79 15.34
CA GLU A 75 -9.84 -20.20 15.16
C GLU A 75 -8.62 -21.11 14.91
N THR A 76 -7.50 -20.54 14.47
CA THR A 76 -6.33 -21.31 14.03
C THR A 76 -5.21 -21.32 15.06
N SER A 77 -5.23 -20.41 16.04
CA SER A 77 -4.21 -20.22 17.09
C SER A 77 -2.78 -20.03 16.58
N GLU A 78 -2.59 -19.96 15.25
CA GLU A 78 -1.32 -19.83 14.58
C GLU A 78 -1.49 -18.86 13.40
N PHE A 79 -0.49 -17.99 13.22
CA PHE A 79 -0.37 -17.13 12.07
C PHE A 79 1.00 -17.28 11.45
N ARG A 80 1.01 -17.42 10.13
CA ARG A 80 2.24 -17.46 9.35
C ARG A 80 2.30 -16.26 8.42
N ILE A 81 3.38 -15.49 8.54
CA ILE A 81 3.72 -14.45 7.57
C ILE A 81 4.00 -15.11 6.22
N ASP A 82 3.48 -14.51 5.15
CA ASP A 82 3.69 -14.99 3.79
C ASP A 82 5.19 -14.97 3.44
N GLU A 83 5.69 -16.04 2.82
CA GLU A 83 7.11 -16.20 2.49
C GLU A 83 7.63 -15.11 1.53
N ARG A 84 6.73 -14.49 0.75
CA ARG A 84 7.06 -13.33 -0.09
C ARG A 84 7.45 -12.10 0.73
N VAL A 85 6.94 -11.97 1.96
CA VAL A 85 7.34 -10.93 2.91
C VAL A 85 8.71 -11.27 3.49
N LEU A 86 8.90 -12.49 3.99
CA LEU A 86 10.17 -12.91 4.60
C LEU A 86 11.35 -12.80 3.61
N SER A 87 11.13 -13.22 2.36
CA SER A 87 12.15 -13.14 1.30
C SER A 87 12.38 -11.75 0.71
N GLY A 88 11.49 -10.79 0.96
CA GLY A 88 11.53 -9.45 0.36
C GLY A 88 11.85 -8.31 1.34
N PHE A 89 11.61 -8.52 2.64
CA PHE A 89 11.72 -7.48 3.68
C PHE A 89 12.88 -7.70 4.66
N GLY A 90 13.57 -8.84 4.57
CA GLY A 90 14.72 -9.18 5.40
C GLY A 90 14.36 -10.04 6.61
N SER A 91 15.38 -10.44 7.37
CA SER A 91 15.26 -11.33 8.54
C SER A 91 15.07 -10.59 9.86
N GLU A 92 15.20 -9.27 9.87
CA GLU A 92 15.07 -8.41 11.03
C GLU A 92 13.70 -7.72 11.04
N CYS A 93 13.02 -7.71 12.17
CA CYS A 93 11.80 -6.94 12.34
C CYS A 93 11.70 -6.31 13.73
N LEU A 94 10.96 -5.21 13.81
CA LEU A 94 10.52 -4.62 15.06
C LEU A 94 9.05 -5.01 15.26
N ILE A 95 8.76 -5.79 16.30
CA ILE A 95 7.40 -6.17 16.67
C ILE A 95 6.89 -5.13 17.65
N ILE A 96 5.74 -4.53 17.33
CA ILE A 96 5.07 -3.57 18.20
C ILE A 96 4.08 -4.32 19.10
N LEU A 97 4.33 -4.30 20.40
CA LEU A 97 3.53 -4.98 21.42
C LEU A 97 2.35 -4.13 21.90
N ASP A 98 2.52 -2.81 21.88
CA ASP A 98 1.46 -1.84 22.19
C ASP A 98 1.24 -0.90 21.00
N PRO A 99 0.37 -1.30 20.03
CA PRO A 99 0.04 -0.45 18.90
C PRO A 99 -0.62 0.87 19.31
N ALA A 100 -1.37 0.90 20.42
CA ALA A 100 -2.04 2.10 20.87
C ALA A 100 -1.03 3.16 21.31
N ALA A 101 -0.04 2.78 22.12
CA ALA A 101 1.05 3.66 22.54
C ALA A 101 1.91 4.13 21.36
N LEU A 102 2.16 3.26 20.37
CA LEU A 102 2.86 3.67 19.14
C LEU A 102 2.08 4.78 18.40
N PHE A 103 0.79 4.57 18.16
CA PHE A 103 -0.02 5.57 17.46
C PHE A 103 -0.17 6.86 18.27
N GLU A 104 -0.27 6.79 19.59
CA GLU A 104 -0.28 8.00 20.43
C GLU A 104 1.00 8.83 20.25
N ARG A 105 2.17 8.19 20.24
CA ARG A 105 3.46 8.88 20.01
C ARG A 105 3.53 9.49 18.61
N ILE A 106 3.15 8.72 17.58
CA ILE A 106 3.14 9.21 16.19
C ILE A 106 2.19 10.40 16.04
N GLU A 107 0.94 10.26 16.50
CA GLU A 107 -0.09 11.29 16.37
C GLU A 107 0.30 12.56 17.13
N THR A 108 0.92 12.42 18.30
CA THR A 108 1.43 13.56 19.08
C THR A 108 2.47 14.35 18.29
N VAL A 109 3.46 13.66 17.70
CA VAL A 109 4.49 14.32 16.89
C VAL A 109 3.91 14.97 15.64
N LEU A 110 2.96 14.31 14.97
CA LEU A 110 2.30 14.85 13.78
C LEU A 110 1.46 16.10 14.11
N LYS A 111 0.67 16.05 15.19
CA LYS A 111 -0.15 17.18 15.66
C LYS A 111 0.73 18.36 16.07
N ASN A 112 1.81 18.12 16.83
CA ASN A 112 2.75 19.17 17.23
C ASN A 112 3.43 19.86 16.04
N ARG A 113 3.60 19.14 14.93
CA ARG A 113 4.15 19.67 13.67
C ARG A 113 3.08 20.24 12.73
N ASN A 114 1.81 20.29 13.14
CA ASN A 114 0.66 20.71 12.33
C ASN A 114 0.54 19.96 10.99
N LEU A 115 0.87 18.66 10.99
CA LEU A 115 0.81 17.82 9.80
C LEU A 115 -0.57 17.17 9.69
N THR A 116 -1.16 17.23 8.50
CA THR A 116 -2.39 16.48 8.17
C THR A 116 -2.04 15.05 7.80
N PHE A 117 -2.69 14.09 8.46
CA PHE A 117 -2.43 12.68 8.22
C PHE A 117 -3.72 11.84 8.27
N GLN A 118 -3.64 10.65 7.69
CA GLN A 118 -4.64 9.59 7.74
C GLN A 118 -3.92 8.28 8.02
N ARG A 119 -4.60 7.34 8.68
CA ARG A 119 -4.08 5.99 8.90
C ARG A 119 -5.19 4.97 8.78
N ASP A 120 -4.94 3.88 8.07
CA ASP A 120 -5.92 2.82 7.86
C ASP A 120 -5.26 1.54 7.34
N PHE A 121 -6.03 0.46 7.37
CA PHE A 121 -5.72 -0.77 6.66
C PHE A 121 -5.78 -0.55 5.15
N VAL A 122 -4.87 -1.22 4.45
CA VAL A 122 -4.92 -1.26 2.99
C VAL A 122 -6.02 -2.22 2.55
N ARG A 123 -6.92 -1.69 1.71
CA ARG A 123 -7.89 -2.48 0.96
C ARG A 123 -7.26 -3.02 -0.31
N TYR A 124 -7.53 -4.29 -0.59
CA TYR A 124 -7.01 -4.97 -1.76
C TYR A 124 -8.12 -5.20 -2.77
N GLU A 125 -8.03 -4.53 -3.91
CA GLU A 125 -9.05 -4.53 -4.96
C GLU A 125 -8.47 -5.09 -6.26
N ASN A 126 -9.29 -5.75 -7.07
CA ASN A 126 -8.84 -6.20 -8.39
C ASN A 126 -8.74 -4.97 -9.31
N LEU A 127 -7.54 -4.42 -9.47
CA LEU A 127 -7.35 -3.23 -10.30
C LEU A 127 -7.46 -3.54 -11.79
N ARG A 128 -7.85 -4.73 -12.24
CA ARG A 128 -8.27 -4.91 -13.63
C ARG A 128 -9.71 -4.48 -13.83
N THR A 129 -10.55 -4.65 -12.82
CA THR A 129 -12.00 -4.41 -12.88
C THR A 129 -12.46 -3.30 -11.95
N PHE A 130 -11.54 -2.65 -11.23
CA PHE A 130 -11.85 -1.56 -10.31
C PHE A 130 -12.36 -0.33 -11.06
N HIS A 131 -13.41 0.28 -10.49
CA HIS A 131 -14.01 1.53 -10.94
C HIS A 131 -14.13 2.50 -9.78
N GLY A 132 -13.53 3.67 -9.91
CA GLY A 132 -13.66 4.75 -8.94
C GLY A 132 -12.34 5.41 -8.57
N SER A 133 -12.39 6.22 -7.52
CA SER A 133 -11.23 6.91 -6.98
C SER A 133 -10.36 5.94 -6.17
N LYS A 134 -9.06 6.00 -6.43
CA LYS A 134 -8.05 5.32 -5.63
C LYS A 134 -7.55 6.25 -4.53
N SER A 135 -7.20 5.66 -3.40
CA SER A 135 -6.53 6.34 -2.29
C SER A 135 -5.20 5.65 -1.98
N PRO A 136 -4.32 6.26 -1.17
CA PRO A 136 -3.12 5.60 -0.65
C PRO A 136 -3.40 4.31 0.12
N PHE A 137 -4.66 3.99 0.42
CA PHE A 137 -5.10 2.81 1.15
C PHE A 137 -5.76 1.77 0.23
N ILE A 138 -5.61 1.87 -1.10
CA ILE A 138 -6.10 0.87 -2.07
C ILE A 138 -4.93 0.33 -2.90
N LYS A 139 -4.74 -0.99 -2.85
CA LYS A 139 -3.69 -1.72 -3.59
C LYS A 139 -4.29 -2.86 -4.41
N ASP A 140 -3.56 -3.33 -5.42
CA ASP A 140 -4.00 -4.50 -6.18
C ASP A 140 -4.02 -5.79 -5.35
N THR A 141 -4.98 -6.67 -5.60
CA THR A 141 -5.08 -7.98 -4.92
C THR A 141 -3.83 -8.84 -5.03
N THR A 142 -3.01 -8.65 -6.08
CA THR A 142 -1.69 -9.31 -6.20
C THR A 142 -0.75 -9.02 -5.03
N TYR A 143 -0.96 -7.92 -4.31
CA TYR A 143 -0.17 -7.49 -3.15
C TYR A 143 -0.84 -7.77 -1.80
N ASN A 144 -1.95 -8.51 -1.76
CA ASN A 144 -2.69 -8.79 -0.53
C ASN A 144 -1.85 -9.45 0.58
N TYR A 145 -0.80 -10.16 0.20
CA TYR A 145 0.13 -10.83 1.10
C TYR A 145 0.96 -9.89 1.96
N GLN A 146 1.00 -8.59 1.62
CA GLN A 146 1.73 -7.59 2.40
C GLN A 146 0.95 -7.13 3.65
N ASN A 147 -0.35 -7.43 3.73
CA ASN A 147 -1.23 -7.17 4.86
C ASN A 147 -0.97 -5.82 5.56
N GLU A 148 -0.99 -4.74 4.78
CA GLU A 148 -0.44 -3.45 5.19
C GLU A 148 -1.42 -2.63 6.04
N TYR A 149 -0.87 -1.98 7.06
CA TYR A 149 -1.46 -0.81 7.71
C TYR A 149 -0.62 0.41 7.37
N ARG A 150 -1.24 1.46 6.84
CA ARG A 150 -0.53 2.64 6.34
C ARG A 150 -0.80 3.86 7.20
N ILE A 151 0.19 4.74 7.24
CA ILE A 151 0.04 6.14 7.66
C ILE A 151 0.40 6.98 6.44
N PHE A 152 -0.57 7.75 5.96
CA PHE A 152 -0.39 8.73 4.90
C PHE A 152 -0.30 10.12 5.51
N ILE A 153 0.75 10.87 5.20
CA ILE A 153 0.96 12.24 5.67
C ILE A 153 0.97 13.14 4.44
N LYS A 154 0.06 14.12 4.40
CA LYS A 154 0.04 15.12 3.34
C LYS A 154 1.31 15.96 3.45
N ASN A 155 2.14 15.92 2.43
CA ASN A 155 3.39 16.65 2.37
C ASN A 155 3.62 17.10 0.93
N PRO A 156 3.37 18.37 0.59
CA PRO A 156 3.51 18.86 -0.77
C PRO A 156 4.96 18.84 -1.28
N ARG A 157 5.94 18.59 -0.39
CA ARG A 157 7.35 18.45 -0.75
C ARG A 157 7.66 16.99 -1.05
N ASN A 158 8.23 16.73 -2.22
CA ASN A 158 8.70 15.39 -2.61
C ASN A 158 10.04 15.02 -1.93
N ASN A 159 10.08 15.09 -0.61
CA ASN A 159 11.23 14.75 0.22
C ASN A 159 10.81 13.76 1.32
N PRO A 160 11.73 12.91 1.80
CA PRO A 160 11.49 12.09 2.98
C PRO A 160 11.09 12.94 4.19
N LEU A 161 10.12 12.46 4.96
CA LEU A 161 9.70 13.07 6.21
C LEU A 161 10.16 12.18 7.37
N SER A 162 11.08 12.69 8.19
CA SER A 162 11.59 12.00 9.38
C SER A 162 10.85 12.46 10.63
N LEU A 163 10.33 11.51 11.41
CA LEU A 163 9.69 11.74 12.70
C LEU A 163 10.56 11.14 13.81
N GLU A 164 10.73 11.87 14.89
CA GLU A 164 11.45 11.40 16.07
C GLU A 164 10.41 11.06 17.15
N LEU A 165 10.33 9.78 17.51
CA LEU A 165 9.32 9.25 18.44
C LEU A 165 9.88 8.98 19.85
N GLY A 166 11.19 9.20 20.05
CA GLY A 166 11.92 8.71 21.22
C GLY A 166 12.20 7.20 21.13
N SER A 167 12.57 6.60 22.26
CA SER A 167 12.75 5.15 22.35
C SER A 167 11.42 4.43 22.17
N LEU A 168 11.45 3.24 21.57
CA LEU A 168 10.30 2.34 21.45
C LEU A 168 10.51 1.03 22.22
N GLU A 169 11.61 0.90 22.96
CA GLU A 169 11.98 -0.35 23.67
C GLU A 169 10.91 -0.82 24.66
N ASP A 170 10.13 0.11 25.20
CA ASP A 170 9.05 -0.20 26.15
C ASP A 170 7.77 -0.73 25.49
N ILE A 171 7.61 -0.54 24.17
CA ILE A 171 6.42 -0.95 23.41
C ILE A 171 6.76 -1.89 22.26
N SER A 172 8.02 -2.34 22.15
CA SER A 172 8.46 -3.14 21.02
C SER A 172 9.58 -4.11 21.35
N ILE A 173 9.68 -5.16 20.55
CA ILE A 173 10.77 -6.13 20.62
C ILE A 173 11.41 -6.21 19.24
N ARG A 174 12.74 -6.12 19.20
CA ARG A 174 13.51 -6.45 18.01
C ARG A 174 13.64 -7.97 17.92
N MET A 175 13.31 -8.52 16.76
CA MET A 175 13.48 -9.93 16.46
C MET A 175 14.37 -10.11 15.23
N SER A 176 15.37 -10.96 15.38
CA SER A 176 16.28 -11.37 14.32
C SER A 176 15.96 -12.79 13.87
N ASN A 177 16.25 -13.11 12.61
CA ASN A 177 16.02 -14.43 12.02
C ASN A 177 14.56 -14.91 12.13
N MET A 178 13.61 -14.02 11.86
CA MET A 178 12.18 -14.33 11.87
C MET A 178 11.85 -15.48 10.90
N ASN A 179 11.27 -16.57 11.43
CA ASN A 179 10.74 -17.69 10.64
C ASN A 179 9.29 -17.47 10.18
N GLY A 180 8.68 -16.36 10.62
CA GLY A 180 7.33 -15.92 10.27
C GLY A 180 6.19 -16.64 10.98
N LEU A 181 6.45 -17.57 11.92
CA LEU A 181 5.40 -18.27 12.66
C LEU A 181 5.14 -17.60 14.01
N PHE A 182 3.88 -17.24 14.24
CA PHE A 182 3.37 -16.68 15.48
C PHE A 182 2.28 -17.60 16.02
N LYS A 183 2.29 -17.83 17.34
CA LYS A 183 1.26 -18.60 18.04
C LYS A 183 0.49 -17.66 18.94
N PHE A 184 -0.83 -17.80 18.97
CA PHE A 184 -1.70 -17.02 19.84
C PHE A 184 -2.29 -17.91 20.91
N GLU A 185 -2.19 -17.44 22.14
CA GLU A 185 -2.87 -18.01 23.29
C GLU A 185 -3.93 -17.02 23.73
N TYR A 186 -5.18 -17.45 23.77
CA TYR A 186 -6.29 -16.65 24.26
C TYR A 186 -6.57 -17.08 25.71
N SER A 187 -6.45 -16.14 26.65
CA SER A 187 -6.76 -16.31 28.08
C SER A 187 -8.20 -15.92 28.39
#